data_AF-A0A5A7UEN1-F1
#
_entry.id   AF-A0A5A7UEN1-F1
#
_cell.length_a   1.000
_cell.length_b   1.000
_cell.length_c   1.000
_cell.angle_alpha   90.00
_cell.angle_beta   90.00
_cell.angle_gamma   90.00
#
_symmetry.space_group_name_H-M   'P 1'
#
loop_
_entity.id
_entity.type
_entity.pdbx_description
1 polymer ?
#
loop_
_entity_poly.entity_id
_entity_poly.type
_entity_poly.pdbx_seq_one_letter_code
_entity_poly.pdbx_strand_id
1 'polypeptide(L)'
;MADESSKKDLAWKYGRLQNDQDINTFVYGFCSKVTKGGVYRLKQHLVGGYRNAIACKKCSDHVKEEIRDYMSKKKEIKEQRNLIVDIDVQDYGMEDEDEGSISVNNRATSSGSSLKKPRQKGPMDAFFTLNPESVVQNRKNDKGKQTSLNAAYKKEMREHTIQRIARWFYDAGVPLNACTYDIFAPLIESIGQFGPGLKPPTYHELRVPCLKKELEATNELMSSHKAEWAKVGCTIMPDGWTDRRNRTLINFLVNSPKGTMFIESIDASSYVKDGKKMFELLDNFVEALEKQMLYK
;
A
#
# COMPACT_ATOMS: atom_id res chain seq x y z
N MET A 1 20.99 24.63 1.37
CA MET A 1 20.14 25.16 0.29
C MET A 1 18.80 24.46 0.43
N ALA A 2 17.80 25.16 0.98
CA ALA A 2 16.49 24.58 1.21
C ALA A 2 15.71 24.54 -0.12
N ASP A 3 15.15 23.37 -0.36
CA ASP A 3 14.54 22.84 -1.57
C ASP A 3 13.49 23.78 -2.22
N GLU A 4 13.61 23.99 -3.54
CA GLU A 4 12.69 24.77 -4.38
C GLU A 4 11.26 24.19 -4.42
N SER A 5 11.07 22.99 -3.89
CA SER A 5 9.78 22.29 -3.79
C SER A 5 8.76 22.94 -2.83
N SER A 6 9.19 23.80 -1.89
CA SER A 6 8.33 24.44 -0.86
C SER A 6 7.51 25.66 -1.36
N LYS A 7 7.81 26.21 -2.54
CA LYS A 7 7.22 27.48 -3.04
C LYS A 7 6.02 27.30 -3.99
N LYS A 8 5.07 26.40 -3.68
CA LYS A 8 3.83 26.22 -4.47
C LYS A 8 2.68 27.17 -4.11
N ASP A 9 2.78 27.89 -2.99
CA ASP A 9 1.70 28.75 -2.50
C ASP A 9 1.74 30.15 -3.14
N LEU A 10 0.60 30.60 -3.69
CA LEU A 10 0.48 31.86 -4.41
C LEU A 10 0.90 33.08 -3.56
N ALA A 11 0.74 32.98 -2.23
CA ALA A 11 1.08 34.05 -1.30
C ALA A 11 2.58 34.38 -1.23
N TRP A 12 3.46 33.46 -1.65
CA TRP A 12 4.91 33.71 -1.71
C TRP A 12 5.31 34.78 -2.73
N LYS A 13 4.46 35.09 -3.71
CA LYS A 13 4.68 36.21 -4.64
C LYS A 13 4.63 37.57 -3.94
N TYR A 14 3.96 37.62 -2.79
CA TYR A 14 3.58 38.86 -2.10
C TYR A 14 4.23 39.01 -0.71
N GLY A 15 5.10 38.07 -0.32
CA GLY A 15 5.86 38.13 0.92
C GLY A 15 7.10 37.26 0.86
N ARG A 16 8.11 37.62 1.64
CA ARG A 16 9.38 36.89 1.74
C ARG A 16 9.70 36.56 3.19
N LEU A 17 10.48 35.50 3.41
CA LEU A 17 11.01 35.21 4.74
C LEU A 17 11.99 36.31 5.16
N GLN A 18 12.01 36.62 6.45
CA GLN A 18 13.02 37.52 7.01
C GLN A 18 14.39 36.83 7.12
N ASN A 19 14.38 35.53 7.40
CA ASN A 19 15.56 34.68 7.51
C ASN A 19 15.20 33.29 6.96
N ASP A 20 16.06 32.72 6.12
CA ASP A 20 15.80 31.43 5.45
C ASP A 20 15.76 30.25 6.43
N GLN A 21 16.30 30.42 7.65
CA GLN A 21 16.24 29.44 8.73
C GLN A 21 14.94 29.52 9.56
N ASP A 22 14.21 30.64 9.50
CA ASP A 22 13.01 30.91 10.30
C ASP A 22 11.75 30.97 9.43
N ILE A 23 11.18 29.82 9.10
CA ILE A 23 9.97 29.68 8.27
C ILE A 23 8.72 30.40 8.82
N ASN A 24 8.75 30.83 10.08
CA ASN A 24 7.62 31.43 10.78
C ASN A 24 7.57 32.97 10.66
N THR A 25 8.62 33.62 10.17
CA THR A 25 8.72 35.09 10.15
C THR A 25 8.74 35.64 8.74
N PHE A 26 7.68 36.37 8.37
CA PHE A 26 7.49 36.94 7.04
C PHE A 26 7.53 38.46 7.03
N VAL A 27 8.12 38.99 5.95
CA VAL A 27 8.09 40.40 5.55
C VAL A 27 7.09 40.55 4.41
N TYR A 28 6.08 41.41 4.61
CA TYR A 28 5.06 41.70 3.59
C TYR A 28 5.62 42.55 2.45
N GLY A 29 5.33 42.17 1.21
CA GLY A 29 5.80 42.88 0.02
C GLY A 29 5.28 44.32 -0.11
N PHE A 30 4.04 44.60 0.31
CA PHE A 30 3.40 45.91 0.10
C PHE A 30 3.59 46.90 1.25
N CYS A 31 3.62 46.43 2.50
CA CYS A 31 3.68 47.29 3.68
C CYS A 31 4.98 47.14 4.47
N SER A 32 5.87 46.23 4.06
CA SER A 32 7.15 45.91 4.73
C SER A 32 7.02 45.59 6.22
N LYS A 33 5.82 45.28 6.70
CA LYS A 33 5.58 44.87 8.08
C LYS A 33 6.20 43.49 8.29
N VAL A 34 6.63 43.22 9.51
CA VAL A 34 7.11 41.90 9.90
C VAL A 34 6.07 41.25 10.80
N THR A 35 5.68 40.01 10.49
CA THR A 35 4.81 39.22 11.38
C THR A 35 5.32 37.81 11.56
N LYS A 36 5.08 37.28 12.75
CA LYS A 36 5.29 35.88 13.09
C LYS A 36 3.97 35.11 12.93
N GLY A 37 4.01 33.97 12.23
CA GLY A 37 2.88 33.08 11.95
C GLY A 37 2.79 32.58 10.49
N GLY A 38 3.92 32.54 9.79
CA GLY A 38 4.04 31.84 8.51
C GLY A 38 3.22 32.43 7.35
N VAL A 39 3.12 31.66 6.27
CA VAL A 39 2.38 32.00 5.04
C VAL A 39 0.88 32.17 5.30
N TYR A 40 0.35 31.51 6.32
CA TYR A 40 -1.07 31.62 6.70
C TYR A 40 -1.44 33.03 7.17
N ARG A 41 -0.66 33.60 8.11
CA ARG A 41 -0.89 35.00 8.53
C ARG A 41 -0.61 35.99 7.41
N LEU A 42 0.30 35.66 6.50
CA LEU A 42 0.57 36.47 5.31
C LEU A 42 -0.70 36.67 4.47
N LYS A 43 -1.46 35.59 4.20
CA LYS A 43 -2.72 35.66 3.47
C LYS A 43 -3.80 36.45 4.21
N GLN A 44 -3.94 36.24 5.52
CA GLN A 44 -4.94 36.94 6.33
C GLN A 44 -4.70 38.46 6.37
N HIS A 45 -3.44 38.89 6.43
CA HIS A 45 -3.08 40.31 6.38
C HIS A 45 -3.34 40.93 5.00
N LEU A 46 -3.10 40.18 3.90
CA LEU A 46 -3.35 40.68 2.55
C LEU A 46 -4.85 40.81 2.27
N VAL A 47 -5.67 39.80 2.60
CA VAL A 47 -7.12 39.82 2.38
C VAL A 47 -7.86 40.75 3.34
N GLY A 48 -7.43 40.82 4.60
CA GLY A 48 -8.10 41.58 5.67
C GLY A 48 -9.36 40.89 6.21
N GLY A 49 -9.92 41.41 7.31
CA GLY A 49 -11.17 40.91 7.92
C GLY A 49 -11.00 39.82 8.99
N TYR A 50 -9.77 39.46 9.36
CA TYR A 50 -9.47 38.44 10.36
C TYR A 50 -9.12 39.04 11.73
N ARG A 51 -9.64 38.46 12.82
CA ARG A 51 -9.36 38.92 14.20
C ARG A 51 -7.88 38.82 14.59
N ASN A 52 -7.16 37.86 14.00
CA ASN A 52 -5.79 37.54 14.36
C ASN A 52 -4.74 38.21 13.45
N ALA A 53 -5.16 39.01 12.46
CA ALA A 53 -4.26 39.71 11.53
C ALA A 53 -4.81 41.09 11.17
N ILE A 54 -4.00 42.12 11.39
CA ILE A 54 -4.32 43.50 10.95
C ILE A 54 -4.31 43.54 9.43
N ALA A 55 -5.28 44.16 8.76
CA ALA A 55 -5.33 44.24 7.30
C ALA A 55 -4.24 45.17 6.71
N CYS A 56 -3.73 44.82 5.53
CA CYS A 56 -2.78 45.65 4.79
C CYS A 56 -3.47 46.87 4.18
N LYS A 57 -3.06 48.08 4.61
CA LYS A 57 -3.57 49.33 4.04
C LYS A 57 -3.02 49.68 2.65
N LYS A 58 -1.90 49.05 2.24
CA LYS A 58 -1.19 49.32 0.97
C LYS A 58 -1.38 48.26 -0.09
N CYS A 59 -2.15 47.21 0.18
CA CYS A 59 -2.41 46.14 -0.77
C CYS A 59 -3.52 46.59 -1.74
N SER A 60 -3.27 46.45 -3.04
CA SER A 60 -4.23 46.75 -4.10
C SER A 60 -5.39 45.76 -4.10
N ASP A 61 -6.59 46.21 -4.46
CA ASP A 61 -7.80 45.38 -4.36
C ASP A 61 -7.74 44.14 -5.26
N HIS A 62 -7.11 44.25 -6.44
CA HIS A 62 -6.84 43.11 -7.32
C HIS A 62 -6.04 41.99 -6.63
N VAL A 63 -5.04 42.33 -5.80
CA VAL A 63 -4.22 41.33 -5.09
C VAL A 63 -5.00 40.72 -3.91
N LYS A 64 -5.88 41.50 -3.27
CA LYS A 64 -6.75 40.99 -2.21
C LYS A 64 -7.73 39.95 -2.76
N GLU A 65 -8.28 40.22 -3.94
CA GLU A 65 -9.24 39.35 -4.61
C GLU A 65 -8.57 38.05 -5.09
N GLU A 66 -7.40 38.14 -5.74
CA GLU A 66 -6.64 36.97 -6.20
C GLU A 66 -6.29 35.99 -5.05
N ILE A 67 -5.90 36.52 -3.88
CA ILE A 67 -5.57 35.69 -2.71
C ILE A 67 -6.85 35.14 -2.05
N ARG A 68 -7.95 35.90 -2.06
CA ARG A 68 -9.24 35.46 -1.53
C ARG A 68 -9.81 34.31 -2.36
N ASP A 69 -9.71 34.40 -3.68
CA ASP A 69 -10.14 33.35 -4.60
C ASP A 69 -9.28 32.10 -4.45
N TYR A 70 -7.95 32.28 -4.33
CA TYR A 70 -7.05 31.17 -4.04
C TYR A 70 -7.39 30.45 -2.73
N MET A 71 -7.71 31.20 -1.66
CA MET A 71 -8.14 30.65 -0.38
C MET A 71 -9.48 29.94 -0.46
N SER A 72 -10.44 30.50 -1.19
CA SER A 72 -11.78 29.92 -1.37
C SER A 72 -11.73 28.66 -2.21
N LYS A 73 -10.97 28.66 -3.31
CA LYS A 73 -10.75 27.46 -4.14
C LYS A 73 -10.03 26.35 -3.37
N LYS A 74 -9.04 26.67 -2.53
CA LYS A 74 -8.37 25.68 -1.67
C LYS A 74 -9.34 25.12 -0.61
N LYS A 75 -10.26 25.94 -0.10
CA LYS A 75 -11.31 25.52 0.83
C LYS A 75 -12.36 24.64 0.15
N GLU A 76 -12.84 24.99 -1.04
CA GLU A 76 -13.77 24.18 -1.85
C GLU A 76 -13.16 22.83 -2.21
N ILE A 77 -11.89 22.79 -2.63
CA ILE A 77 -11.17 21.53 -2.88
C ILE A 77 -11.13 20.67 -1.62
N LYS A 78 -10.90 21.28 -0.44
CA LYS A 78 -10.92 20.56 0.84
C LYS A 78 -12.33 20.06 1.21
N GLU A 79 -13.36 20.87 0.96
CA GLU A 79 -14.76 20.51 1.22
C GLU A 79 -15.27 19.42 0.25
N GLN A 80 -14.93 19.52 -1.05
CA GLN A 80 -15.21 18.47 -2.03
C GLN A 80 -14.46 17.17 -1.71
N ARG A 81 -13.22 17.26 -1.21
CA ARG A 81 -12.47 16.11 -0.69
C ARG A 81 -13.11 15.52 0.58
N ASN A 82 -13.71 16.35 1.44
CA ASN A 82 -14.44 15.90 2.62
C ASN A 82 -15.84 15.33 2.29
N LEU A 83 -16.45 15.71 1.17
CA LEU A 83 -17.72 15.17 0.69
C LEU A 83 -17.56 13.83 -0.05
N ILE A 84 -16.35 13.50 -0.49
CA ILE A 84 -15.98 12.17 -1.00
C ILE A 84 -15.35 11.37 0.15
N VAL A 85 -16.19 10.84 1.03
CA VAL A 85 -15.91 9.73 1.96
C VAL A 85 -17.27 9.01 2.14
N ASP A 86 -17.71 8.12 1.27
CA ASP A 86 -17.17 6.78 1.02
C ASP A 86 -15.90 6.69 0.15
N ILE A 87 -14.83 6.19 0.77
CA ILE A 87 -13.58 5.64 0.18
C ILE A 87 -12.50 6.65 -0.26
N ASP A 88 -11.55 6.84 0.66
CA ASP A 88 -10.12 7.23 0.57
C ASP A 88 -9.54 7.92 -0.67
N VAL A 89 -8.85 9.05 -0.41
CA VAL A 89 -7.46 9.24 -0.87
C VAL A 89 -6.66 9.93 0.25
N GLN A 90 -5.83 9.18 0.97
CA GLN A 90 -4.60 9.72 1.55
C GLN A 90 -3.58 9.81 0.42
N ASP A 91 -3.12 11.03 0.11
CA ASP A 91 -1.89 11.24 -0.63
C ASP A 91 -1.03 12.24 0.15
N TYR A 92 0.24 11.89 0.23
CA TYR A 92 1.30 12.50 1.01
C TYR A 92 1.57 13.92 0.50
N GLY A 93 1.09 14.90 1.26
CA GLY A 93 1.49 16.29 1.11
C GLY A 93 1.58 16.92 2.49
N MET A 94 2.79 16.88 3.06
CA MET A 94 3.28 17.64 4.23
C MET A 94 2.18 18.26 5.09
N GLU A 95 1.92 17.65 6.25
CA GLU A 95 1.07 18.22 7.29
C GLU A 95 1.58 19.62 7.67
N ASP A 96 0.87 20.67 7.24
CA ASP A 96 0.90 21.95 7.92
C ASP A 96 0.13 21.76 9.24
N GLU A 97 0.83 21.33 10.29
CA GLU A 97 0.35 21.42 11.66
C GLU A 97 0.08 22.90 12.00
N ASP A 98 -1.17 23.34 12.06
CA ASP A 98 -1.57 24.50 12.88
C ASP A 98 -3.08 24.45 13.22
N GLU A 99 -3.46 23.51 14.10
CA GLU A 99 -4.71 23.59 14.88
C GLU A 99 -4.47 24.53 16.07
N GLY A 100 -4.63 25.83 15.83
CA GLY A 100 -4.61 26.86 16.87
C GLY A 100 -5.81 26.76 17.81
N SER A 101 -5.63 26.03 18.90
CA SER A 101 -6.48 26.06 20.08
C SER A 101 -6.52 27.46 20.73
N ILE A 102 -7.71 27.88 21.20
CA ILE A 102 -7.84 28.93 22.22
C ILE A 102 -8.02 28.22 23.57
N SER A 103 -6.96 28.17 24.36
CA SER A 103 -7.06 28.15 25.82
C SER A 103 -5.94 28.99 26.40
N VAL A 104 -6.34 30.01 27.15
CA VAL A 104 -5.48 31.05 27.73
C VAL A 104 -4.59 30.48 28.83
N ASN A 105 -3.27 30.67 28.66
CA ASN A 105 -2.15 30.82 29.63
C ASN A 105 -2.18 30.04 30.96
N ASN A 106 -1.11 29.33 31.34
CA ASN A 106 0.12 29.98 31.81
C ASN A 106 1.41 29.18 31.55
N ARG A 107 2.46 29.96 31.23
CA ARG A 107 3.87 29.63 30.97
C ARG A 107 4.56 28.77 32.04
N ALA A 108 5.47 27.90 31.59
CA ALA A 108 6.91 28.06 31.85
C ALA A 108 7.76 27.24 30.86
N THR A 109 8.74 27.93 30.30
CA THR A 109 9.82 27.49 29.41
C THR A 109 10.86 26.65 30.13
N SER A 110 11.37 25.58 29.50
CA SER A 110 12.80 25.39 29.16
C SER A 110 13.14 23.95 28.81
N SER A 111 14.06 23.83 27.85
CA SER A 111 14.79 22.64 27.43
C SER A 111 15.64 22.03 28.55
N GLY A 112 15.64 20.70 28.67
CA GLY A 112 16.64 19.98 29.47
C GLY A 112 16.14 18.62 29.95
N SER A 113 16.91 17.56 29.65
CA SER A 113 16.73 16.20 30.16
C SER A 113 16.66 16.17 31.70
N SER A 114 15.55 15.68 32.25
CA SER A 114 15.46 15.20 33.64
C SER A 114 14.27 14.25 33.78
N LEU A 115 14.50 13.13 34.47
CA LEU A 115 13.52 12.10 34.82
C LEU A 115 12.21 12.74 35.30
N LYS A 116 11.11 12.52 34.57
CA LYS A 116 9.79 13.03 34.96
C LYS A 116 9.40 12.43 36.31
N LYS A 117 9.26 13.25 37.35
CA LYS A 117 8.63 12.84 38.62
C LYS A 117 7.23 12.29 38.33
N PRO A 118 6.78 11.22 39.02
CA PRO A 118 5.43 10.71 38.84
C PRO A 118 4.42 11.80 39.21
N ARG A 119 3.35 11.93 38.40
CA ARG A 119 2.28 12.89 38.64
C ARG A 119 1.73 12.71 40.06
N GLN A 120 1.67 13.78 40.84
CA GLN A 120 0.95 13.78 42.11
C GLN A 120 -0.53 13.61 41.82
N LYS A 121 -1.12 12.53 42.36
CA LYS A 121 -2.56 12.28 42.27
C LYS A 121 -3.32 13.34 43.06
N GLY A 122 -4.26 13.99 42.42
CA GLY A 122 -5.12 15.00 43.03
C GLY A 122 -6.24 14.36 43.88
N PRO A 123 -6.98 15.17 44.67
CA PRO A 123 -8.07 14.68 45.52
C PRO A 123 -9.15 13.92 44.73
N MET A 124 -9.38 14.32 43.48
CA MET A 124 -10.31 13.66 42.55
C MET A 124 -9.86 12.24 42.15
N ASP A 125 -8.56 11.97 42.11
CA ASP A 125 -8.04 10.67 41.67
C ASP A 125 -8.31 9.55 42.68
N ALA A 126 -8.61 9.89 43.94
CA ALA A 126 -8.96 8.92 44.99
C ALA A 126 -10.33 8.27 44.77
N PHE A 127 -11.25 8.98 44.09
CA PHE A 127 -12.61 8.48 43.82
C PHE A 127 -12.69 7.60 42.57
N PHE A 128 -11.69 7.68 41.67
CA PHE A 128 -11.62 6.90 40.44
C PHE A 128 -10.48 5.88 40.42
N THR A 129 -9.72 5.73 41.51
CA THR A 129 -8.71 4.67 41.62
C THR A 129 -9.36 3.29 41.72
N LEU A 130 -9.26 2.53 40.63
CA LEU A 130 -9.61 1.11 40.58
C LEU A 130 -8.81 0.30 41.61
N ASN A 131 -9.43 -0.73 42.20
CA ASN A 131 -8.80 -1.63 43.16
C ASN A 131 -7.48 -2.21 42.59
N PRO A 132 -6.35 -2.14 43.33
CA PRO A 132 -5.05 -2.66 42.90
C PRO A 132 -5.07 -4.11 42.36
N GLU A 133 -5.85 -5.00 42.97
CA GLU A 133 -5.95 -6.40 42.55
C GLU A 133 -6.67 -6.54 41.20
N SER A 134 -7.69 -5.72 40.96
CA SER A 134 -8.39 -5.66 39.67
C SER A 134 -7.49 -5.11 38.55
N VAL A 135 -6.61 -4.14 38.86
CA VAL A 135 -5.65 -3.58 37.89
C VAL A 135 -4.58 -4.61 37.51
N VAL A 136 -4.09 -5.40 38.47
CA VAL A 136 -3.10 -6.46 38.21
C VAL A 136 -3.72 -7.61 37.41
N GLN A 137 -4.97 -8.01 37.69
CA GLN A 137 -5.67 -9.01 36.89
C GLN A 137 -5.97 -8.52 35.46
N ASN A 138 -6.38 -7.25 35.29
CA ASN A 138 -6.64 -6.67 33.97
C ASN A 138 -5.35 -6.53 33.12
N ARG A 139 -4.18 -6.40 33.75
CA ARG A 139 -2.88 -6.43 33.06
C ARG A 139 -2.48 -7.83 32.59
N LYS A 140 -2.84 -8.89 33.33
CA LYS A 140 -2.54 -10.28 32.94
C LYS A 140 -3.45 -10.80 31.82
N ASN A 141 -4.65 -10.25 31.66
CA ASN A 141 -5.65 -10.74 30.69
C ASN A 141 -5.81 -9.85 29.44
N ASP A 142 -4.96 -8.84 29.22
CA ASP A 142 -5.04 -7.81 28.15
C ASP A 142 -6.38 -7.04 28.06
N LYS A 143 -7.35 -7.34 28.95
CA LYS A 143 -8.69 -6.74 29.07
C LYS A 143 -8.72 -5.34 29.71
N GLY A 144 -7.62 -4.59 29.58
CA GLY A 144 -7.46 -3.27 30.21
C GLY A 144 -6.73 -2.23 29.36
N LYS A 145 -6.30 -2.56 28.14
CA LYS A 145 -5.82 -1.56 27.20
C LYS A 145 -7.05 -0.88 26.59
N GLN A 146 -7.20 0.42 26.84
CA GLN A 146 -8.12 1.24 26.06
C GLN A 146 -7.71 1.11 24.60
N THR A 147 -8.48 0.35 23.81
CA THR A 147 -8.28 0.26 22.37
C THR A 147 -8.47 1.66 21.81
N SER A 148 -7.44 2.20 21.16
CA SER A 148 -7.61 3.46 20.44
C SER A 148 -8.75 3.31 19.43
N LEU A 149 -9.48 4.40 19.14
CA LEU A 149 -10.52 4.38 18.10
C LEU A 149 -9.99 3.80 16.78
N ASN A 150 -8.72 4.09 16.46
CA ASN A 150 -8.01 3.52 15.32
C ASN A 150 -7.86 1.99 15.37
N ALA A 151 -7.66 1.39 16.55
CA ALA A 151 -7.58 -0.05 16.70
C ALA A 151 -8.95 -0.73 16.53
N ALA A 152 -10.02 -0.11 17.04
CA ALA A 152 -11.38 -0.60 16.86
C ALA A 152 -11.82 -0.50 15.40
N TYR A 153 -11.59 0.65 14.75
CA TYR A 153 -11.87 0.87 13.34
C TYR A 153 -11.11 -0.10 12.42
N LYS A 154 -9.80 -0.30 12.66
CA LYS A 154 -9.00 -1.27 11.90
C LYS A 154 -9.47 -2.71 12.10
N LYS A 155 -10.00 -3.06 13.27
CA LYS A 155 -10.57 -4.38 13.54
C LYS A 155 -11.83 -4.62 12.73
N GLU A 156 -12.74 -3.65 12.70
CA GLU A 156 -14.00 -3.74 11.93
C GLU A 156 -13.73 -3.80 10.42
N MET A 157 -12.84 -2.94 9.91
CA MET A 157 -12.41 -2.97 8.51
C MET A 157 -11.78 -4.32 8.14
N ARG A 158 -10.93 -4.87 9.01
CA ARG A 158 -10.37 -6.21 8.81
C ARG A 158 -11.45 -7.27 8.74
N GLU A 159 -12.41 -7.26 9.67
CA GLU A 159 -13.49 -8.24 9.71
C GLU A 159 -14.31 -8.21 8.42
N HIS A 160 -14.69 -7.02 7.94
CA HIS A 160 -15.40 -6.87 6.67
C HIS A 160 -14.57 -7.39 5.48
N THR A 161 -13.28 -7.04 5.40
CA THR A 161 -12.38 -7.51 4.34
C THR A 161 -12.23 -9.03 4.34
N ILE A 162 -12.01 -9.65 5.51
CA ILE A 162 -11.91 -11.10 5.63
C ILE A 162 -13.24 -11.77 5.23
N GLN A 163 -14.39 -11.21 5.60
CA GLN A 163 -15.69 -11.74 5.19
C GLN A 163 -15.86 -11.72 3.66
N ARG A 164 -15.35 -10.69 2.97
CA ARG A 164 -15.39 -10.61 1.50
C ARG A 164 -14.48 -11.66 0.85
N ILE A 165 -13.26 -11.83 1.37
CA ILE A 165 -12.35 -12.88 0.90
C ILE A 165 -12.97 -14.26 1.09
N ALA A 166 -13.52 -14.54 2.27
CA ALA A 166 -14.17 -15.83 2.55
C ALA A 166 -15.36 -16.09 1.60
N ARG A 167 -16.21 -15.07 1.36
CA ARG A 167 -17.31 -15.17 0.38
C ARG A 167 -16.81 -15.52 -1.01
N TRP A 168 -15.72 -14.91 -1.47
CA TRP A 168 -15.14 -15.24 -2.77
C TRP A 168 -14.63 -16.69 -2.84
N PHE A 169 -13.98 -17.19 -1.78
CA PHE A 169 -13.59 -18.61 -1.70
C PHE A 169 -14.79 -19.55 -1.83
N TYR A 170 -15.88 -19.25 -1.13
CA TYR A 170 -17.10 -20.06 -1.16
C TYR A 170 -17.80 -20.01 -2.52
N ASP A 171 -17.92 -18.83 -3.11
CA ASP A 171 -18.60 -18.61 -4.39
C ASP A 171 -17.82 -19.25 -5.56
N ALA A 172 -16.49 -19.08 -5.59
CA ALA A 172 -15.62 -19.66 -6.61
C ALA A 172 -15.30 -21.15 -6.39
N GLY A 173 -15.73 -21.75 -5.26
CA GLY A 173 -15.41 -23.13 -4.92
C GLY A 173 -13.92 -23.38 -4.70
N VAL A 174 -13.18 -22.38 -4.22
CA VAL A 174 -11.73 -22.48 -3.97
C VAL A 174 -11.49 -23.26 -2.68
N PRO A 175 -10.64 -24.31 -2.70
CA PRO A 175 -10.26 -25.04 -1.50
C PRO A 175 -9.67 -24.12 -0.43
N LEU A 176 -10.08 -24.28 0.84
CA LEU A 176 -9.66 -23.38 1.93
C LEU A 176 -8.14 -23.41 2.19
N ASN A 177 -7.46 -24.51 1.88
CA ASN A 177 -6.01 -24.61 1.95
C ASN A 177 -5.29 -23.68 0.95
N ALA A 178 -5.97 -23.10 -0.04
CA ALA A 178 -5.34 -22.12 -0.93
C ALA A 178 -4.82 -20.87 -0.19
N CYS A 179 -5.37 -20.55 0.99
CA CYS A 179 -4.86 -19.45 1.80
C CYS A 179 -3.52 -19.74 2.50
N THR A 180 -3.08 -21.00 2.52
CA THR A 180 -1.80 -21.41 3.11
C THR A 180 -0.66 -21.45 2.08
N TYR A 181 -0.94 -21.20 0.80
CA TYR A 181 0.10 -21.11 -0.21
C TYR A 181 0.94 -19.85 -0.03
N ASP A 182 2.25 -19.97 -0.24
CA ASP A 182 3.22 -18.90 -0.01
C ASP A 182 2.91 -17.61 -0.79
N ILE A 183 2.24 -17.74 -1.95
CA ILE A 183 1.84 -16.62 -2.81
C ILE A 183 0.65 -15.82 -2.25
N PHE A 184 -0.12 -16.37 -1.32
CA PHE A 184 -1.36 -15.74 -0.84
C PHE A 184 -1.09 -14.45 -0.05
N ALA A 185 -0.10 -14.45 0.86
CA ALA A 185 0.25 -13.26 1.62
C ALA A 185 0.81 -12.12 0.72
N PRO A 186 1.76 -12.38 -0.20
CA PRO A 186 2.19 -11.41 -1.21
C PRO A 186 1.07 -10.86 -2.08
N LEU A 187 0.07 -11.69 -2.45
CA LEU A 187 -1.10 -11.23 -3.20
C LEU A 187 -1.90 -10.18 -2.42
N ILE A 188 -2.22 -10.46 -1.16
CA ILE A 188 -2.98 -9.52 -0.31
C ILE A 188 -2.19 -8.23 -0.07
N GLU A 189 -0.88 -8.34 0.18
CA GLU A 189 0.01 -7.20 0.35
C GLU A 189 0.08 -6.33 -0.92
N SER A 190 0.17 -6.96 -2.11
CA SER A 190 0.21 -6.25 -3.39
C SER A 190 -1.10 -5.46 -3.65
N ILE A 191 -2.24 -6.04 -3.29
CA ILE A 191 -3.54 -5.33 -3.36
C ILE A 191 -3.54 -4.14 -2.39
N GLY A 192 -3.03 -4.32 -1.18
CA GLY A 192 -2.92 -3.25 -0.19
C GLY A 192 -1.99 -2.11 -0.62
N GLN A 193 -0.85 -2.44 -1.24
CA GLN A 193 0.13 -1.47 -1.74
C GLN A 193 -0.38 -0.67 -2.95
N PHE A 194 -1.22 -1.27 -3.81
CA PHE A 194 -1.88 -0.52 -4.89
C PHE A 194 -2.81 0.56 -4.31
N GLY A 195 -3.55 0.21 -3.25
CA GLY A 195 -4.50 1.11 -2.61
C GLY A 195 -5.88 1.17 -3.28
N PRO A 196 -6.70 2.18 -2.94
CA PRO A 196 -8.03 2.35 -3.52
C PRO A 196 -7.99 2.51 -5.05
N GLY A 197 -9.00 1.96 -5.74
CA GLY A 197 -9.16 2.12 -7.19
C GLY A 197 -8.54 1.02 -8.05
N LEU A 198 -7.99 -0.06 -7.45
CA LEU A 198 -7.60 -1.25 -8.20
C LEU A 198 -8.82 -1.84 -8.92
N LYS A 199 -8.75 -1.87 -10.25
CA LYS A 199 -9.73 -2.61 -11.06
C LYS A 199 -9.39 -4.10 -10.98
N PRO A 200 -10.35 -4.98 -10.63
CA PRO A 200 -10.12 -6.42 -10.68
C PRO A 200 -9.68 -6.85 -12.08
N PRO A 201 -8.79 -7.86 -12.19
CA PRO A 201 -8.38 -8.36 -13.49
C PRO A 201 -9.56 -8.98 -14.22
N THR A 202 -9.63 -8.75 -15.53
CA THR A 202 -10.63 -9.35 -16.40
C THR A 202 -10.31 -10.81 -16.69
N TYR A 203 -11.33 -11.57 -17.10
CA TYR A 203 -11.15 -12.95 -17.55
C TYR A 203 -10.08 -13.08 -18.65
N HIS A 204 -10.07 -12.14 -19.60
CA HIS A 204 -9.13 -12.17 -20.72
C HIS A 204 -7.70 -11.86 -20.29
N GLU A 205 -7.50 -10.95 -19.33
CA GLU A 205 -6.20 -10.65 -18.74
C GLU A 205 -5.61 -11.86 -18.01
N LEU A 206 -6.42 -12.54 -17.19
CA LEU A 206 -5.97 -13.74 -16.50
C LEU A 206 -5.65 -14.88 -17.48
N ARG A 207 -6.53 -15.12 -18.45
CA ARG A 207 -6.44 -16.26 -19.38
C ARG A 207 -5.22 -16.20 -20.30
N VAL A 208 -4.82 -15.01 -20.76
CA VAL A 208 -3.81 -14.90 -21.83
C VAL A 208 -2.55 -14.18 -21.37
N PRO A 209 -2.52 -12.86 -21.11
CA PRO A 209 -1.28 -12.18 -20.79
C PRO A 209 -0.70 -12.59 -19.42
N CYS A 210 -1.51 -12.75 -18.37
CA CYS A 210 -1.00 -13.21 -17.08
C CYS A 210 -0.46 -14.64 -17.17
N LEU A 211 -1.20 -15.56 -17.80
CA LEU A 211 -0.75 -16.94 -17.99
C LEU A 211 0.56 -17.03 -18.80
N LYS A 212 0.72 -16.19 -19.83
CA LYS A 212 1.96 -16.11 -20.60
C LYS A 212 3.14 -15.65 -19.75
N LYS A 213 2.96 -14.63 -18.91
CA LYS A 213 4.00 -14.16 -17.98
C LYS A 213 4.41 -15.24 -16.98
N GLU A 214 3.46 -15.98 -16.43
CA GLU A 214 3.75 -17.11 -15.52
C GLU A 214 4.49 -18.25 -16.25
N LEU A 215 4.15 -18.52 -17.52
CA LEU A 215 4.85 -19.49 -18.36
C LEU A 215 6.30 -19.05 -18.62
N GLU A 216 6.53 -17.77 -18.91
CA GLU A 216 7.87 -17.20 -19.09
C GLU A 216 8.69 -17.31 -17.80
N ALA A 217 8.13 -16.89 -16.65
CA ALA A 217 8.79 -17.00 -15.34
C ALA A 217 9.14 -18.46 -14.98
N THR A 218 8.24 -19.41 -15.28
CA THR A 218 8.49 -20.84 -15.08
C THR A 218 9.61 -21.35 -15.98
N ASN A 219 9.65 -20.92 -17.25
CA ASN A 219 10.72 -21.27 -18.18
C ASN A 219 12.08 -20.70 -17.76
N GLU A 220 12.11 -19.49 -17.22
CA GLU A 220 13.32 -18.89 -16.66
C GLU A 220 13.84 -19.69 -15.46
N LEU A 221 12.96 -20.10 -14.56
CA LEU A 221 13.33 -20.98 -13.44
C LEU A 221 13.89 -22.33 -13.93
N MET A 222 13.33 -22.87 -15.01
CA MET A 222 13.78 -24.11 -15.65
C MET A 222 15.13 -23.99 -16.39
N SER A 223 15.55 -22.79 -16.78
CA SER A 223 16.77 -22.57 -17.59
C SER A 223 18.01 -23.25 -16.98
N SER A 224 18.11 -23.22 -15.65
CA SER A 224 19.23 -23.79 -14.93
C SER A 224 19.24 -25.34 -14.93
N HIS A 225 18.07 -25.98 -15.09
CA HIS A 225 17.95 -27.43 -15.31
C HIS A 225 18.30 -27.78 -16.75
N LYS A 226 17.77 -27.03 -17.74
CA LYS A 226 18.08 -27.23 -19.17
C LYS A 226 19.59 -27.17 -19.45
N ALA A 227 20.28 -26.22 -18.82
CA ALA A 227 21.74 -26.09 -18.93
C ALA A 227 22.52 -27.28 -18.33
N GLU A 228 21.94 -28.00 -17.36
CA GLU A 228 22.51 -29.22 -16.80
C GLU A 228 22.24 -30.43 -17.70
N TRP A 229 21.02 -30.54 -18.24
CA TRP A 229 20.64 -31.61 -19.17
C TRP A 229 21.59 -31.66 -20.38
N ALA A 230 21.98 -30.50 -20.92
CA ALA A 230 22.95 -30.41 -22.00
C ALA A 230 24.37 -30.89 -21.62
N LYS A 231 24.73 -30.90 -20.32
CA LYS A 231 26.08 -31.28 -19.84
C LYS A 231 26.18 -32.74 -19.46
N VAL A 232 25.21 -33.24 -18.71
CA VAL A 232 25.25 -34.59 -18.10
C VAL A 232 24.18 -35.53 -18.66
N GLY A 233 23.31 -35.02 -19.54
CA GLY A 233 22.13 -35.73 -20.00
C GLY A 233 20.97 -35.63 -19.01
N CYS A 234 19.87 -36.28 -19.36
CA CYS A 234 18.68 -36.40 -18.52
C CYS A 234 17.92 -37.69 -18.84
N THR A 235 17.05 -38.12 -17.93
CA THR A 235 16.11 -39.23 -18.17
C THR A 235 14.72 -38.68 -18.39
N ILE A 236 14.07 -39.10 -19.48
CA ILE A 236 12.67 -38.78 -19.75
C ILE A 236 11.79 -39.82 -19.05
N MET A 237 10.78 -39.34 -18.33
CA MET A 237 9.85 -40.16 -17.57
C MET A 237 8.42 -39.84 -18.03
N PRO A 238 7.87 -40.60 -18.99
CA PRO A 238 6.46 -40.51 -19.34
C PRO A 238 5.62 -41.22 -18.27
N ASP A 239 4.75 -40.47 -17.59
CA ASP A 239 3.80 -40.98 -16.61
C ASP A 239 2.38 -40.90 -17.17
N GLY A 240 1.79 -42.05 -17.47
CA GLY A 240 0.50 -42.16 -18.13
C GLY A 240 -0.59 -42.68 -17.19
N TRP A 241 -1.72 -41.98 -17.13
CA TRP A 241 -2.92 -42.49 -16.48
C TRP A 241 -4.11 -42.50 -17.44
N THR A 242 -4.99 -43.48 -17.26
CA THR A 242 -6.21 -43.62 -18.07
C THR A 242 -7.43 -43.58 -17.16
N ASP A 243 -8.38 -42.72 -17.50
CA ASP A 243 -9.63 -42.61 -16.76
C ASP A 243 -10.63 -43.73 -17.12
N ARG A 244 -11.73 -43.82 -16.38
CA ARG A 244 -12.78 -44.82 -16.63
C ARG A 244 -13.53 -44.63 -17.95
N ARG A 245 -13.34 -43.50 -18.64
CA ARG A 245 -13.92 -43.17 -19.94
C ARG A 245 -12.93 -43.45 -21.08
N ASN A 246 -11.82 -44.16 -20.82
CA ASN A 246 -10.73 -44.42 -21.76
C ASN A 246 -10.08 -43.15 -22.31
N ARG A 247 -10.06 -42.07 -21.52
CA ARG A 247 -9.22 -40.92 -21.82
C ARG A 247 -7.87 -41.13 -21.17
N THR A 248 -6.81 -41.01 -21.95
CA THR A 248 -5.45 -41.21 -21.46
C THR A 248 -4.70 -39.89 -21.52
N LEU A 249 -4.05 -39.55 -20.42
CA LEU A 249 -3.17 -38.39 -20.34
C LEU A 249 -1.77 -38.89 -19.98
N ILE A 250 -0.77 -38.42 -20.72
CA ILE A 250 0.64 -38.72 -20.46
C ILE A 250 1.33 -37.43 -20.03
N ASN A 251 1.87 -37.43 -18.81
CA ASN A 251 2.71 -36.37 -18.30
C ASN A 251 4.17 -36.67 -18.64
N PHE A 252 4.82 -35.73 -19.30
CA PHE A 252 6.24 -35.82 -19.59
C PHE A 252 7.05 -35.08 -18.51
N LEU A 253 7.85 -35.86 -17.80
CA LEU A 253 8.77 -35.38 -16.79
C LEU A 253 10.21 -35.62 -17.28
N VAL A 254 11.11 -34.72 -16.91
CA VAL A 254 12.55 -34.86 -17.18
C VAL A 254 13.29 -34.85 -15.85
N ASN A 255 14.10 -35.87 -15.61
CA ASN A 255 14.90 -36.01 -14.40
C ASN A 255 16.39 -35.82 -14.69
N SER A 256 17.05 -35.05 -13.83
CA SER A 256 18.52 -34.90 -13.79
C SER A 256 19.02 -34.89 -12.33
N PRO A 257 20.34 -34.88 -12.09
CA PRO A 257 20.88 -34.73 -10.73
C PRO A 257 20.32 -33.53 -9.95
N LYS A 258 19.95 -32.43 -10.63
CA LYS A 258 19.25 -31.28 -10.04
C LYS A 258 17.81 -31.53 -9.59
N GLY A 259 17.19 -32.61 -10.05
CA GLY A 259 15.82 -32.97 -9.76
C GLY A 259 14.95 -33.21 -10.99
N THR A 260 13.67 -33.43 -10.74
CA THR A 260 12.65 -33.71 -11.77
C THR A 260 11.84 -32.46 -12.10
N MET A 261 11.63 -32.21 -13.39
CA MET A 261 10.80 -31.11 -13.90
C MET A 261 9.68 -31.65 -14.79
N PHE A 262 8.48 -31.09 -14.63
CA PHE A 262 7.40 -31.27 -15.59
C PHE A 262 7.66 -30.44 -16.84
N ILE A 263 7.45 -31.04 -18.02
CA ILE A 263 7.63 -30.39 -19.32
C ILE A 263 6.27 -30.08 -19.92
N GLU A 264 5.48 -31.12 -20.19
CA GLU A 264 4.17 -31.00 -20.80
C GLU A 264 3.30 -32.22 -20.51
N SER A 265 2.02 -32.10 -20.84
CA SER A 265 1.06 -33.19 -20.72
C SER A 265 0.31 -33.32 -22.04
N ILE A 266 0.21 -34.55 -22.56
CA ILE A 266 -0.38 -34.84 -23.86
C ILE A 266 -1.61 -35.74 -23.66
N ASP A 267 -2.73 -35.35 -24.27
CA ASP A 267 -3.89 -36.24 -24.42
C ASP A 267 -3.54 -37.36 -25.40
N ALA A 268 -3.28 -38.54 -24.85
CA ALA A 268 -2.89 -39.74 -25.57
C ALA A 268 -4.08 -40.66 -25.89
N SER A 269 -5.33 -40.23 -25.67
CA SER A 269 -6.53 -41.06 -25.83
C SER A 269 -6.65 -41.71 -27.22
N SER A 270 -6.13 -41.05 -28.26
CA SER A 270 -6.11 -41.56 -29.64
C SER A 270 -4.89 -42.46 -29.98
N TYR A 271 -3.91 -42.56 -29.07
CA TYR A 271 -2.61 -43.22 -29.30
C TYR A 271 -2.50 -44.58 -28.59
N VAL A 272 -3.10 -44.75 -27.40
CA VAL A 272 -2.81 -45.87 -26.46
C VAL A 272 -2.94 -47.28 -27.05
N LYS A 273 -3.84 -47.48 -28.02
CA LYS A 273 -4.10 -48.81 -28.59
C LYS A 273 -3.15 -49.18 -29.73
N ASP A 274 -2.23 -48.29 -30.09
CA ASP A 274 -1.32 -48.45 -31.22
C ASP A 274 0.12 -48.16 -30.79
N GLY A 275 0.93 -49.22 -30.71
CA GLY A 275 2.34 -49.11 -30.33
C GLY A 275 3.16 -48.22 -31.26
N LYS A 276 2.81 -48.11 -32.54
CA LYS A 276 3.52 -47.21 -33.49
C LYS A 276 3.24 -45.76 -33.17
N LYS A 277 1.96 -45.42 -32.95
CA LYS A 277 1.57 -44.06 -32.57
C LYS A 277 2.16 -43.65 -31.22
N MET A 278 2.23 -44.59 -30.27
CA MET A 278 2.90 -44.33 -28.99
C MET A 278 4.40 -44.07 -29.18
N PHE A 279 5.07 -44.86 -30.03
CA PHE A 279 6.47 -44.64 -30.37
C PHE A 279 6.68 -43.26 -31.03
N GLU A 280 5.88 -42.91 -32.03
CA GLU A 280 5.94 -41.59 -32.69
C GLU A 280 5.76 -40.45 -31.69
N LEU A 281 4.86 -40.58 -30.72
CA LEU A 281 4.63 -39.58 -29.68
C LEU A 281 5.88 -39.41 -28.79
N LEU A 282 6.50 -40.51 -28.37
CA LEU A 282 7.73 -40.47 -27.57
C LEU A 282 8.91 -39.91 -28.36
N ASP A 283 9.06 -40.30 -29.62
CA ASP A 283 10.15 -39.87 -30.50
C ASP A 283 10.06 -38.37 -30.79
N ASN A 284 8.86 -37.86 -31.11
CA ASN A 284 8.61 -36.42 -31.27
C ASN A 284 8.95 -35.62 -30.01
N PHE A 285 8.66 -36.18 -28.82
CA PHE A 285 8.99 -35.53 -27.56
C PHE A 285 10.52 -35.46 -27.33
N VAL A 286 11.24 -36.55 -27.63
CA VAL A 286 12.72 -36.58 -27.57
C VAL A 286 13.30 -35.53 -28.51
N GLU A 287 12.87 -35.49 -29.77
CA GLU A 287 13.35 -34.49 -30.73
C GLU A 287 13.08 -33.04 -30.27
N ALA A 288 11.89 -32.80 -29.70
CA ALA A 288 11.52 -31.47 -29.21
C ALA A 288 12.42 -31.04 -28.04
N LEU A 289 12.74 -31.96 -27.12
CA LEU A 289 13.66 -31.71 -26.02
C LEU A 289 15.09 -31.48 -26.50
N GLU A 290 15.59 -32.28 -27.44
CA GLU A 290 16.93 -32.12 -28.00
C GLU A 290 17.10 -30.74 -28.65
N LYS A 291 16.10 -30.29 -29.43
CA LYS A 291 16.06 -28.94 -29.98
C LYS A 291 16.18 -27.89 -28.86
N GLN A 292 15.44 -28.04 -27.76
CA GLN A 292 15.53 -27.11 -26.64
C GLN A 292 16.89 -27.11 -25.91
N MET A 293 17.68 -28.18 -26.01
CA MET A 293 19.01 -28.27 -25.39
C MET A 293 20.14 -27.76 -26.29
N LEU A 294 19.95 -27.81 -27.62
CA LEU A 294 20.98 -27.48 -28.62
C LEU A 294 20.96 -26.03 -29.11
N TYR A 295 19.84 -25.31 -28.96
CA TYR A 295 19.79 -23.87 -29.25
C TYR A 295 20.43 -23.07 -28.09
N LYS A 296 21.74 -22.89 -28.17
CA LYS A 296 22.49 -21.76 -27.58
C LYS A 296 22.84 -20.75 -28.65
#